data_AF-A0A8B6BKC8-F1
#
_entry.id   AF-A0A8B6BKC8-F1
#
_cell.length_a   1.000
_cell.length_b   1.000
_cell.length_c   1.000
_cell.angle_alpha   90.00
_cell.angle_beta   90.00
_cell.angle_gamma   90.00
#
_symmetry.space_group_name_H-M   'P 1'
#
loop_
_entity.id
_entity.type
_entity.pdbx_description
1 polymer ?
#
loop_
_entity_poly.entity_id
_entity_poly.type
_entity_poly.pdbx_seq_one_letter_code
_entity_poly.pdbx_strand_id
1 'polypeptide(L)'
;MNYSGPCFDNLETVTAAEQTHLQMNTMETKTKNKIAEAEIPPPKRKRISSQILEQVETNSQSQTSETEMTLSQVSDASVVQFSRLESLNNFLSICNVSPVKRLTNLLSESSKRTVRRYMDKTRQCFNAVAETISPNDGNFLFNSVQQQEEEQQGPCNELMKDIYLNAGSWQFRRQVLSIIVERMSFEEAQNFIPGLTAWRYYEAKKHTANVGVGLPVKELAEKRVKINIDSLEHFIDFVTSSHVIKDLPYGQKTLKLETGEVVTIPNVIRSLSSSALINQYYQLCEEDNISPLGKSTLYRILTECAASVRTSVEGLDNYVMEGSRAFQILEGFFRHLERRRIKKAIDRIKEIPESRL
;
A
#
# COMPACT_ATOMS: atom_id res chain seq x y z
N MET A 1 -51.98 49.91 -5.15
CA MET A 1 -51.03 50.96 -4.75
C MET A 1 -49.88 50.31 -4.00
N ASN A 2 -48.66 50.64 -4.44
CA ASN A 2 -47.39 50.62 -3.71
C ASN A 2 -46.66 49.29 -3.48
N TYR A 3 -45.84 49.00 -4.50
CA TYR A 3 -44.46 48.48 -4.43
C TYR A 3 -43.69 48.76 -3.13
N SER A 4 -42.92 47.77 -2.68
CA SER A 4 -41.57 47.96 -2.14
C SER A 4 -40.83 46.62 -2.19
N GLY A 5 -39.77 46.53 -2.99
CA GLY A 5 -38.82 45.42 -2.94
C GLY A 5 -37.75 45.66 -1.86
N PRO A 6 -36.78 44.74 -1.72
CA PRO A 6 -35.48 45.10 -1.21
C PRO A 6 -34.38 44.89 -2.27
N CYS A 7 -33.50 45.88 -2.28
CA CYS A 7 -32.30 46.00 -3.08
C CYS A 7 -31.31 44.86 -2.85
N PHE A 8 -30.58 44.57 -3.93
CA PHE A 8 -29.23 44.02 -3.91
C PHE A 8 -28.31 44.91 -3.06
N ASP A 9 -27.50 44.30 -2.19
CA ASP A 9 -26.07 44.59 -2.07
C ASP A 9 -25.38 43.53 -1.20
N ASN A 10 -24.29 42.98 -1.76
CA ASN A 10 -23.04 42.53 -1.14
C ASN A 10 -22.53 41.18 -1.66
N LEU A 11 -21.78 41.28 -2.76
CA LEU A 11 -20.64 40.42 -3.07
C LEU A 11 -19.64 40.51 -1.92
N GLU A 12 -19.52 39.50 -1.06
CA GLU A 12 -18.32 39.34 -0.20
C GLU A 12 -18.21 37.97 0.52
N THR A 13 -18.59 36.86 -0.13
CA THR A 13 -18.48 35.52 0.49
C THR A 13 -17.68 34.49 -0.30
N VAL A 14 -17.02 34.89 -1.39
CA VAL A 14 -16.23 33.97 -2.23
C VAL A 14 -14.77 33.83 -1.76
N THR A 15 -14.25 34.72 -0.92
CA THR A 15 -12.82 34.73 -0.55
C THR A 15 -12.45 33.87 0.67
N ALA A 16 -13.40 33.39 1.47
CA ALA A 16 -13.12 32.56 2.65
C ALA A 16 -13.00 31.05 2.33
N ALA A 17 -13.65 30.57 1.26
CA ALA A 17 -13.60 29.16 0.87
C ALA A 17 -12.33 28.79 0.09
N GLU A 18 -11.71 29.73 -0.63
CA GLU A 18 -10.44 29.50 -1.32
C GLU A 18 -9.22 29.55 -0.39
N GLN A 19 -9.29 30.28 0.74
CA GLN A 19 -8.20 30.35 1.71
C GLN A 19 -8.07 29.08 2.58
N THR A 20 -9.18 28.38 2.83
CA THR A 20 -9.15 27.12 3.59
C THR A 20 -8.62 25.94 2.76
N HIS A 21 -8.82 25.95 1.44
CA HIS A 21 -8.27 24.93 0.54
C HIS A 21 -6.75 25.08 0.31
N LEU A 22 -6.21 26.31 0.41
CA LEU A 22 -4.77 26.56 0.27
C LEU A 22 -3.98 26.24 1.55
N GLN A 23 -4.59 26.34 2.74
CA GLN A 23 -3.96 26.02 4.03
C GLN A 23 -3.84 24.51 4.28
N MET A 24 -4.76 23.69 3.75
CA MET A 24 -4.69 22.22 3.86
C MET A 24 -3.58 21.63 2.98
N ASN A 25 -3.38 22.18 1.76
CA ASN A 25 -2.33 21.71 0.85
C ASN A 25 -0.90 22.12 1.28
N THR A 26 -0.74 23.17 2.10
CA THR A 26 0.56 23.56 2.67
C THR A 26 0.94 22.77 3.92
N MET A 27 -0.03 22.16 4.62
CA MET A 27 0.21 21.24 5.73
C MET A 27 0.63 19.84 5.25
N GLU A 28 0.06 19.36 4.14
CA GLU A 28 0.41 18.05 3.54
C GLU A 28 1.79 18.02 2.86
N THR A 29 2.27 19.15 2.33
CA THR A 29 3.60 19.26 1.73
C THR A 29 4.72 19.39 2.78
N LYS A 30 4.43 19.98 3.95
CA LYS A 30 5.36 20.02 5.10
C LYS A 30 5.49 18.69 5.84
N THR A 31 4.46 17.84 5.83
CA THR A 31 4.52 16.49 6.42
C THR A 31 5.15 15.47 5.48
N LYS A 32 4.97 15.59 4.16
CA LYS A 32 5.67 14.75 3.17
C LYS A 32 7.18 15.04 3.10
N ASN A 33 7.60 16.30 3.29
CA ASN A 33 9.03 16.65 3.31
C ASN A 33 9.75 16.35 4.64
N LYS A 34 9.04 15.95 5.70
CA LYS A 34 9.64 15.54 6.99
C LYS A 34 9.86 14.03 7.13
N ILE A 35 9.34 13.23 6.20
CA ILE A 35 9.45 11.76 6.22
C ILE A 35 10.57 11.26 5.28
N ALA A 36 11.18 12.14 4.49
CA ALA A 36 12.27 11.81 3.57
C ALA A 36 13.69 12.00 4.15
N GLU A 37 13.85 12.26 5.45
CA GLU A 37 15.15 12.63 6.04
C GLU A 37 15.59 11.76 7.24
N ALA A 38 15.23 10.47 7.21
CA ALA A 38 15.71 9.47 8.16
C ALA A 38 16.33 8.25 7.46
N GLU A 39 17.27 8.51 6.53
CA GLU A 39 18.24 7.48 6.11
C GLU A 39 19.45 7.50 7.06
N ILE A 40 19.62 6.39 7.78
CA ILE A 40 20.80 6.12 8.61
C ILE A 40 22.02 6.06 7.68
N PRO A 41 23.06 6.90 7.86
CA PRO A 41 24.24 6.84 7.00
C PRO A 41 25.06 5.58 7.32
N PRO A 42 25.68 4.93 6.32
CA PRO A 42 26.51 3.76 6.56
C PRO A 42 27.77 4.13 7.38
N PRO A 43 28.27 3.22 8.24
CA PRO A 43 29.42 3.51 9.09
C PRO A 43 30.68 3.76 8.25
N LYS A 44 31.26 4.95 8.42
CA LYS A 44 32.54 5.35 7.82
C LYS A 44 33.65 4.42 8.30
N ARG A 45 34.20 3.59 7.40
CA ARG A 45 35.49 2.92 7.60
C ARG A 45 36.57 3.99 7.76
N LYS A 46 37.19 4.05 8.95
CA LYS A 46 38.43 4.81 9.12
C LYS A 46 39.54 4.12 8.31
N ARG A 47 39.88 4.75 7.19
CA ARG A 47 41.15 4.59 6.49
C ARG A 47 42.23 5.13 7.42
N ILE A 48 43.07 4.28 7.99
CA ILE A 48 44.36 4.72 8.52
C ILE A 48 45.31 4.63 7.34
N SER A 49 45.72 5.80 6.86
CA SER A 49 46.71 5.95 5.82
C SER A 49 48.06 5.46 6.32
N SER A 50 48.64 4.58 5.51
CA SER A 50 50.06 4.30 5.42
C SER A 50 50.85 5.58 5.17
N GLN A 51 51.73 5.94 6.10
CA GLN A 51 53.03 6.60 5.89
C GLN A 51 53.57 7.02 7.27
N ILE A 52 54.46 6.21 7.83
CA ILE A 52 55.83 6.60 8.21
C ILE A 52 56.60 5.28 8.14
N LEU A 53 57.51 5.23 7.18
CA LEU A 53 58.51 4.19 7.00
C LEU A 53 59.80 4.97 6.81
N GLU A 54 60.71 4.90 7.76
CA GLU A 54 62.17 4.94 7.55
C GLU A 54 62.81 4.33 8.81
N GLN A 55 63.36 3.12 8.71
CA GLN A 55 64.79 2.80 8.42
C GLN A 55 65.45 2.34 9.74
N VAL A 56 65.81 1.05 9.85
CA VAL A 56 67.20 0.53 10.07
C VAL A 56 67.20 -0.15 11.46
N GLU A 57 67.63 -1.40 11.71
CA GLU A 57 68.54 -2.31 11.02
C GLU A 57 68.37 -3.77 11.48
N THR A 58 69.13 -4.62 10.79
CA THR A 58 69.34 -6.06 10.85
C THR A 58 69.72 -6.70 12.20
N ASN A 59 69.15 -7.90 12.43
CA ASN A 59 69.83 -9.18 12.70
C ASN A 59 70.91 -9.22 13.83
N SER A 60 70.65 -9.95 14.92
CA SER A 60 71.48 -11.06 15.46
C SER A 60 71.13 -11.48 16.90
N GLN A 61 70.94 -12.79 17.08
CA GLN A 61 71.40 -13.66 18.18
C GLN A 61 71.22 -13.30 19.67
N SER A 62 70.50 -14.21 20.34
CA SER A 62 70.88 -14.90 21.59
C SER A 62 70.81 -14.19 22.96
N GLN A 63 70.26 -14.97 23.91
CA GLN A 63 70.50 -15.01 25.36
C GLN A 63 69.65 -14.12 26.29
N THR A 64 68.82 -14.85 27.06
CA THR A 64 68.53 -14.74 28.50
C THR A 64 68.55 -13.36 29.15
N SER A 65 67.40 -12.95 29.67
CA SER A 65 67.35 -12.22 30.95
C SER A 65 65.93 -12.26 31.49
N GLU A 66 65.83 -12.78 32.70
CA GLU A 66 64.70 -12.66 33.60
C GLU A 66 64.28 -11.19 33.67
N THR A 67 63.00 -10.94 33.41
CA THR A 67 62.36 -9.68 33.79
C THR A 67 61.00 -10.02 34.33
N GLU A 68 60.96 -10.12 35.67
CA GLU A 68 59.73 -9.91 36.43
C GLU A 68 59.08 -8.62 35.95
N MET A 69 57.85 -8.73 35.44
CA MET A 69 57.04 -7.56 35.08
C MET A 69 55.64 -7.73 35.66
N THR A 70 55.53 -7.23 36.89
CA THR A 70 54.43 -6.42 37.42
C THR A 70 53.00 -6.87 37.08
N LEU A 71 52.47 -7.65 38.03
CA LEU A 71 51.04 -7.82 38.29
C LEU A 71 50.33 -6.46 38.38
N SER A 72 49.62 -6.09 37.31
CA SER A 72 48.72 -4.93 37.33
C SER A 72 47.34 -5.33 36.81
N GLN A 73 46.42 -5.46 37.77
CA GLN A 73 44.96 -5.36 37.65
C GLN A 73 44.30 -6.27 36.61
N VAL A 74 44.41 -7.59 36.83
CA VAL A 74 43.50 -8.58 36.28
C VAL A 74 42.35 -8.71 37.30
N SER A 75 41.12 -8.34 36.92
CA SER A 75 39.95 -8.52 37.80
C SER A 75 39.82 -9.99 38.20
N ASP A 76 39.42 -10.30 39.43
CA ASP A 76 39.33 -11.69 39.95
C ASP A 76 38.63 -12.67 39.00
N ALA A 77 37.60 -12.21 38.29
CA ALA A 77 36.88 -13.01 37.30
C ALA A 77 37.73 -13.40 36.08
N SER A 78 38.64 -12.53 35.64
CA SER A 78 39.52 -12.78 34.50
C SER A 78 40.73 -13.66 34.84
N VAL A 79 41.17 -13.68 36.12
CA VAL A 79 42.14 -14.65 36.64
C VAL A 79 41.52 -16.05 36.70
N VAL A 80 40.29 -16.16 37.22
CA VAL A 80 39.57 -17.44 37.34
C VAL A 80 39.20 -18.05 35.99
N GLN A 81 38.86 -17.24 34.98
CA GLN A 81 38.64 -17.75 33.63
C GLN A 81 39.92 -18.24 32.96
N PHE A 82 41.06 -17.60 33.23
CA PHE A 82 42.36 -18.00 32.71
C PHE A 82 42.77 -19.37 33.26
N SER A 83 42.63 -19.59 34.57
CA SER A 83 42.95 -20.88 35.21
C SER A 83 42.06 -22.04 34.74
N ARG A 84 40.77 -21.77 34.44
CA ARG A 84 39.84 -22.77 33.88
C ARG A 84 40.25 -23.20 32.46
N LEU A 85 40.67 -22.27 31.62
CA LEU A 85 41.10 -22.57 30.25
C LEU A 85 42.44 -23.30 30.23
N GLU A 86 43.36 -22.98 31.15
CA GLU A 86 44.59 -23.76 31.35
C GLU A 86 44.31 -25.19 31.80
N SER A 87 43.39 -25.37 32.76
CA SER A 87 42.97 -26.70 33.22
C SER A 87 42.35 -27.52 32.08
N LEU A 88 41.52 -26.90 31.24
CA LEU A 88 40.98 -27.53 30.04
C LEU A 88 42.10 -27.90 29.04
N ASN A 89 43.06 -27.01 28.81
CA ASN A 89 44.17 -27.27 27.89
C ASN A 89 45.08 -28.41 28.39
N ASN A 90 45.27 -28.54 29.71
CA ASN A 90 45.96 -29.68 30.31
C ASN A 90 45.17 -30.98 30.11
N PHE A 91 43.85 -30.96 30.24
CA PHE A 91 43.03 -32.13 29.93
C PHE A 91 43.13 -32.51 28.44
N LEU A 92 43.04 -31.53 27.54
CA LEU A 92 43.12 -31.77 26.10
C LEU A 92 44.49 -32.30 25.68
N SER A 93 45.58 -31.85 26.31
CA SER A 93 46.92 -32.37 26.03
C SER A 93 47.06 -33.84 26.42
N ILE A 94 46.45 -34.27 27.52
CA ILE A 94 46.38 -35.69 27.93
C ILE A 94 45.59 -36.50 26.89
N CYS A 95 44.51 -35.92 26.33
CA CYS A 95 43.68 -36.57 25.32
C CYS A 95 44.25 -36.48 23.88
N ASN A 96 45.49 -36.02 23.69
CA ASN A 96 46.13 -35.78 22.39
C ASN A 96 45.38 -34.78 21.47
N VAL A 97 44.64 -33.83 22.05
CA VAL A 97 43.92 -32.78 21.32
C VAL A 97 44.65 -31.45 21.46
N SER A 98 44.72 -30.68 20.36
CA SER A 98 45.40 -29.38 20.38
C SER A 98 44.73 -28.38 21.36
N PRO A 99 45.50 -27.49 22.00
CA PRO A 99 44.96 -26.55 22.98
C PRO A 99 44.03 -25.50 22.34
N VAL A 100 43.05 -25.05 23.11
CA VAL A 100 42.10 -23.99 22.73
C VAL A 100 42.71 -22.63 23.06
N LYS A 101 42.70 -21.72 22.07
CA LYS A 101 43.12 -20.33 22.28
C LYS A 101 41.96 -19.49 22.80
N ARG A 102 42.24 -18.56 23.71
CA ARG A 102 41.24 -17.61 24.21
C ARG A 102 40.73 -16.72 23.07
N LEU A 103 39.41 -16.57 23.00
CA LEU A 103 38.76 -15.56 22.15
C LEU A 103 38.94 -14.19 22.80
N THR A 104 39.36 -13.20 21.99
CA THR A 104 39.47 -11.81 22.44
C THR A 104 38.13 -11.08 22.34
N ASN A 105 37.28 -11.47 21.39
CA ASN A 105 35.98 -10.86 21.12
C ASN A 105 34.86 -11.88 21.28
N LEU A 106 33.62 -11.40 21.37
CA LEU A 106 32.44 -12.27 21.38
C LEU A 106 32.35 -13.09 20.09
N LEU A 107 31.91 -14.35 20.20
CA LEU A 107 31.83 -15.25 19.05
C LEU A 107 30.87 -14.72 17.97
N SER A 108 29.79 -14.04 18.39
CA SER A 108 28.78 -13.40 17.52
C SER A 108 29.34 -12.27 16.65
N GLU A 109 30.42 -11.61 17.08
CA GLU A 109 31.05 -10.48 16.38
C GLU A 109 32.26 -10.93 15.53
N SER A 110 32.61 -12.21 15.60
CA SER A 110 33.80 -12.76 14.95
C SER A 110 33.56 -13.09 13.48
N SER A 111 34.64 -13.18 12.70
CA SER A 111 34.54 -13.58 11.28
C SER A 111 33.96 -14.99 11.13
N LYS A 112 33.26 -15.27 10.01
CA LYS A 112 32.72 -16.62 9.70
C LYS A 112 33.79 -17.72 9.78
N ARG A 113 35.05 -17.40 9.41
CA ARG A 113 36.19 -18.33 9.52
C ARG A 113 36.53 -18.63 10.97
N THR A 114 36.54 -17.61 11.83
CA THR A 114 36.77 -17.76 13.27
C THR A 114 35.66 -18.59 13.91
N VAL A 115 34.39 -18.30 13.59
CA VAL A 115 33.24 -19.06 14.12
C VAL A 115 33.35 -20.54 13.77
N ARG A 116 33.59 -20.89 12.50
CA ARG A 116 33.78 -22.30 12.08
C ARG A 116 34.93 -22.97 12.83
N ARG A 117 36.09 -22.31 12.92
CA ARG A 117 37.25 -22.85 13.64
C ARG A 117 36.93 -23.16 15.10
N TYR A 118 36.22 -22.27 15.79
CA TYR A 118 35.83 -22.51 17.17
C TYR A 118 34.75 -23.58 17.30
N MET A 119 33.79 -23.67 16.36
CA MET A 119 32.82 -24.77 16.32
C MET A 119 33.50 -26.13 16.15
N ASP A 120 34.44 -26.24 15.21
CA ASP A 120 35.21 -27.48 14.99
C ASP A 120 36.04 -27.83 16.22
N LYS A 121 36.62 -26.82 16.87
CA LYS A 121 37.40 -27.01 18.09
C LYS A 121 36.55 -27.45 19.27
N THR A 122 35.38 -26.84 19.45
CA THR A 122 34.41 -27.21 20.48
C THR A 122 33.92 -28.64 20.27
N ARG A 123 33.63 -29.05 19.03
CA ARG A 123 33.29 -30.45 18.70
C ARG A 123 34.40 -31.42 19.10
N GLN A 124 35.66 -31.10 18.79
CA GLN A 124 36.80 -31.93 19.23
C GLN A 124 36.89 -32.03 20.76
N CYS A 125 36.63 -30.93 21.48
CA CYS A 125 36.64 -30.95 22.94
C CYS A 125 35.53 -31.83 23.50
N PHE A 126 34.31 -31.72 22.95
CA PHE A 126 33.20 -32.58 23.37
C PHE A 126 33.45 -34.05 23.07
N ASN A 127 34.03 -34.38 21.91
CA ASN A 127 34.39 -35.76 21.59
C ASN A 127 35.44 -36.30 22.57
N ALA A 128 36.47 -35.52 22.89
CA ALA A 128 37.47 -35.93 23.89
C ALA A 128 36.84 -36.17 25.27
N VAL A 129 35.94 -35.29 25.70
CA VAL A 129 35.20 -35.48 26.96
C VAL A 129 34.32 -36.73 26.90
N ALA A 130 33.58 -36.93 25.81
CA ALA A 130 32.71 -38.08 25.64
C ALA A 130 33.49 -39.41 25.62
N GLU A 131 34.66 -39.44 24.98
CA GLU A 131 35.57 -40.60 24.99
C GLU A 131 36.14 -40.88 26.38
N THR A 132 36.39 -39.84 27.20
CA THR A 132 36.82 -40.05 28.60
C THR A 132 35.71 -40.55 29.51
N ILE A 133 34.45 -40.18 29.24
CA ILE A 133 33.29 -40.66 30.00
C ILE A 133 32.94 -42.09 29.59
N SER A 134 32.98 -42.38 28.30
CA SER A 134 32.65 -43.68 27.71
C SER A 134 33.70 -44.08 26.68
N PRO A 135 34.68 -44.91 27.08
CA PRO A 135 35.69 -45.43 26.16
C PRO A 135 35.03 -46.22 25.02
N ASN A 136 35.48 -46.00 23.79
CA ASN A 136 34.97 -46.58 22.53
C ASN A 136 33.54 -46.15 22.10
N ASP A 137 32.65 -45.76 23.01
CA ASP A 137 31.26 -45.36 22.69
C ASP A 137 30.99 -43.85 22.84
N GLY A 138 32.02 -43.02 22.98
CA GLY A 138 31.88 -41.57 23.14
C GLY A 138 31.06 -40.87 22.03
N ASN A 139 31.18 -41.32 20.77
CA ASN A 139 30.36 -40.78 19.67
C ASN A 139 28.87 -41.13 19.82
N PHE A 140 28.55 -42.33 20.32
CA PHE A 140 27.18 -42.74 20.57
C PHE A 140 26.56 -41.88 21.68
N LEU A 141 27.32 -41.64 22.76
CA LEU A 141 26.89 -40.77 23.86
C LEU A 141 26.66 -39.33 23.39
N PHE A 142 27.58 -38.77 22.60
CA PHE A 142 27.43 -37.42 22.05
C PHE A 142 26.17 -37.28 21.16
N ASN A 143 25.95 -38.25 20.25
CA ASN A 143 24.79 -38.25 19.37
C ASN A 143 23.48 -38.45 20.15
N SER A 144 23.47 -39.27 21.19
CA SER A 144 22.29 -39.52 22.02
C SER A 144 21.85 -38.25 22.77
N VAL A 145 22.80 -37.47 23.29
CA VAL A 145 22.51 -36.17 23.92
C VAL A 145 21.95 -35.17 22.91
N GLN A 146 22.50 -35.16 21.69
CA GLN A 146 22.03 -34.27 20.64
C GLN A 146 20.61 -34.64 20.16
N GLN A 147 20.29 -35.94 20.08
CA GLN A 147 18.95 -36.42 19.70
C GLN A 147 17.90 -36.13 20.78
N GLN A 148 18.25 -36.20 22.07
CA GLN A 148 17.34 -35.83 23.16
C GLN A 148 16.86 -34.37 23.07
N GLU A 149 17.71 -33.45 22.60
CA GLU A 149 17.30 -32.04 22.40
C GLU A 149 16.33 -31.88 21.21
N GLU A 150 16.50 -32.67 20.14
CA GLU A 150 15.60 -32.68 18.98
C GLU A 150 14.24 -33.32 19.31
N GLU A 151 14.24 -34.38 20.12
CA GLU A 151 13.01 -35.06 20.58
C GLU A 151 12.11 -34.13 21.41
N GLN A 152 12.65 -33.16 22.16
CA GLN A 152 11.82 -32.20 22.90
C GLN A 152 11.07 -31.20 22.01
N GLN A 153 11.47 -31.03 20.74
CA GLN A 153 10.72 -30.23 19.76
C GLN A 153 9.63 -31.06 19.03
N GLY A 154 9.76 -32.39 19.03
CA GLY A 154 8.83 -33.34 18.41
C GLY A 154 7.36 -33.20 18.84
N PRO A 155 7.03 -33.07 20.15
CA PRO A 155 5.65 -33.07 20.63
C PRO A 155 4.80 -31.93 20.04
N CYS A 156 5.38 -30.74 19.89
CA CYS A 156 4.67 -29.58 19.32
C CYS A 156 4.42 -29.74 17.83
N ASN A 157 5.37 -30.31 17.10
CA ASN A 157 5.21 -30.54 15.67
C ASN A 157 4.12 -31.58 15.45
N GLU A 158 4.20 -32.73 16.12
CA GLU A 158 3.24 -33.84 15.99
C GLU A 158 1.80 -33.39 16.27
N LEU A 159 1.59 -32.58 17.32
CA LEU A 159 0.30 -31.95 17.59
C LEU A 159 -0.18 -31.05 16.44
N MET A 160 0.70 -30.27 15.81
CA MET A 160 0.34 -29.42 14.65
C MET A 160 -0.05 -30.24 13.42
N LYS A 161 0.54 -31.41 13.21
CA LYS A 161 0.12 -32.35 12.16
C LYS A 161 -1.30 -32.85 12.41
N ASP A 162 -1.59 -33.25 13.64
CA ASP A 162 -2.92 -33.74 14.00
C ASP A 162 -3.98 -32.65 13.82
N ILE A 163 -3.68 -31.40 14.24
CA ILE A 163 -4.57 -30.26 14.02
C ILE A 163 -4.76 -30.01 12.52
N TYR A 164 -3.72 -30.10 11.70
CA TYR A 164 -3.81 -29.92 10.25
C TYR A 164 -4.68 -30.99 9.57
N LEU A 165 -4.52 -32.26 9.96
CA LEU A 165 -5.28 -33.38 9.40
C LEU A 165 -6.77 -33.31 9.79
N ASN A 166 -7.05 -32.99 11.05
CA ASN A 166 -8.40 -32.87 11.61
C ASN A 166 -9.14 -31.60 11.20
N ALA A 167 -8.44 -30.62 10.62
CA ALA A 167 -9.05 -29.37 10.17
C ALA A 167 -10.09 -29.61 9.05
N GLY A 168 -11.35 -29.22 9.32
CA GLY A 168 -12.46 -29.36 8.38
C GLY A 168 -12.53 -28.30 7.26
N SER A 169 -11.79 -27.19 7.40
CA SER A 169 -11.77 -26.12 6.41
C SER A 169 -10.36 -25.84 5.91
N TRP A 170 -10.24 -25.48 4.62
CA TRP A 170 -8.97 -25.06 4.06
C TRP A 170 -8.42 -23.79 4.73
N GLN A 171 -9.30 -22.89 5.16
CA GLN A 171 -8.90 -21.68 5.88
C GLN A 171 -8.18 -22.00 7.18
N PHE A 172 -8.72 -22.94 7.96
CA PHE A 172 -8.07 -23.38 9.20
C PHE A 172 -6.78 -24.17 8.91
N ARG A 173 -6.76 -25.03 7.89
CA ARG A 173 -5.52 -25.69 7.42
C ARG A 173 -4.44 -24.70 7.05
N ARG A 174 -4.79 -23.62 6.34
CA ARG A 174 -3.85 -22.57 5.93
C ARG A 174 -3.31 -21.80 7.14
N GLN A 175 -4.12 -21.56 8.16
CA GLN A 175 -3.68 -20.94 9.42
C GLN A 175 -2.66 -21.83 10.14
N VAL A 176 -2.97 -23.11 10.32
CA VAL A 176 -2.04 -24.07 10.96
C VAL A 176 -0.76 -24.19 10.15
N LEU A 177 -0.86 -24.30 8.82
CA LEU A 177 0.29 -24.40 7.93
C LEU A 177 1.15 -23.12 7.95
N SER A 178 0.55 -21.95 8.17
CA SER A 178 1.31 -20.69 8.30
C SER A 178 2.24 -20.67 9.53
N ILE A 179 1.91 -21.43 10.56
CA ILE A 179 2.77 -21.62 11.75
C ILE A 179 3.95 -22.55 11.41
N ILE A 180 3.68 -23.62 10.66
CA ILE A 180 4.67 -24.63 10.25
C ILE A 180 5.72 -24.01 9.31
N VAL A 181 5.27 -23.22 8.32
CA VAL A 181 6.12 -22.60 7.29
C VAL A 181 7.13 -21.61 7.85
N GLU A 182 6.87 -21.04 9.04
CA GLU A 182 7.81 -20.13 9.70
C GLU A 182 9.05 -20.88 10.22
N ARG A 183 8.91 -22.16 10.55
CA ARG A 183 9.96 -22.97 11.19
C ARG A 183 10.58 -24.02 10.28
N MET A 184 9.85 -24.47 9.26
CA MET A 184 10.24 -25.61 8.44
C MET A 184 10.39 -25.21 6.97
N SER A 185 11.35 -25.84 6.28
CA SER A 185 11.45 -25.74 4.82
C SER A 185 10.34 -26.55 4.12
N PHE A 186 10.18 -26.40 2.81
CA PHE A 186 9.16 -27.16 2.07
C PHE A 186 9.42 -28.67 2.14
N GLU A 187 10.68 -29.09 2.00
CA GLU A 187 11.07 -30.51 2.05
C GLU A 187 10.76 -31.12 3.42
N GLU A 188 11.12 -30.41 4.50
CA GLU A 188 10.80 -30.82 5.86
C GLU A 188 9.29 -30.89 6.11
N ALA A 189 8.54 -29.87 5.68
CA ALA A 189 7.09 -29.83 5.84
C ALA A 189 6.38 -30.93 5.04
N GLN A 190 6.91 -31.31 3.87
CA GLN A 190 6.38 -32.40 3.05
C GLN A 190 6.67 -33.77 3.66
N ASN A 191 7.85 -33.96 4.27
CA ASN A 191 8.16 -35.16 5.05
C ASN A 191 7.25 -35.26 6.28
N PHE A 192 6.96 -34.12 6.90
CA PHE A 192 6.13 -34.03 8.08
C PHE A 192 4.64 -34.30 7.79
N ILE A 193 4.09 -33.70 6.72
CA ILE A 193 2.73 -33.88 6.23
C ILE A 193 2.77 -34.52 4.84
N PRO A 194 2.66 -35.86 4.74
CA PRO A 194 2.68 -36.53 3.44
C PRO A 194 1.49 -36.08 2.58
N GLY A 195 1.77 -35.72 1.33
CA GLY A 195 0.77 -35.19 0.39
C GLY A 195 0.57 -33.68 0.42
N LEU A 196 1.40 -32.94 1.18
CA LEU A 196 1.43 -31.48 1.10
C LEU A 196 1.94 -31.03 -0.28
N THR A 197 1.14 -30.24 -1.00
CA THR A 197 1.55 -29.68 -2.29
C THR A 197 2.35 -28.39 -2.10
N ALA A 198 3.28 -28.12 -3.01
CA ALA A 198 4.04 -26.86 -3.04
C ALA A 198 3.12 -25.63 -3.05
N TRP A 199 2.01 -25.70 -3.80
CA TRP A 199 1.01 -24.63 -3.82
C TRP A 199 0.46 -24.32 -2.43
N ARG A 200 0.06 -25.32 -1.64
CA ARG A 200 -0.47 -25.12 -0.28
C ARG A 200 0.57 -24.49 0.65
N TYR A 201 1.82 -24.93 0.53
CA TYR A 201 2.94 -24.39 1.30
C TYR A 201 3.20 -22.91 0.99
N TYR A 202 3.33 -22.56 -0.28
CA TYR A 202 3.58 -21.17 -0.67
C TYR A 202 2.38 -20.26 -0.43
N GLU A 203 1.16 -20.78 -0.53
CA GLU A 203 -0.06 -20.03 -0.19
C GLU A 203 -0.13 -19.73 1.32
N ALA A 204 0.31 -20.66 2.18
CA ALA A 204 0.47 -20.40 3.60
C ALA A 204 1.62 -19.42 3.90
N LYS A 205 2.73 -19.50 3.17
CA LYS A 205 3.83 -18.52 3.27
C LYS A 205 3.37 -17.10 2.91
N LYS A 206 2.58 -16.97 1.86
CA LYS A 206 1.95 -15.71 1.44
C LYS A 206 0.96 -15.21 2.50
N HIS A 207 0.20 -16.12 3.11
CA HIS A 207 -0.69 -15.79 4.22
C HIS A 207 0.09 -15.20 5.42
N THR A 208 1.24 -15.80 5.78
CA THR A 208 2.13 -15.25 6.83
C THR A 208 2.55 -13.82 6.54
N ALA A 209 2.91 -13.51 5.28
CA ALA A 209 3.32 -12.16 4.88
C ALA A 209 2.17 -11.14 4.90
N ASN A 210 0.95 -11.55 4.52
CA ASN A 210 -0.18 -10.62 4.33
C ASN A 210 -1.04 -10.43 5.58
N VAL A 211 -1.29 -11.51 6.34
CA VAL A 211 -2.23 -11.54 7.47
C VAL A 211 -1.48 -11.70 8.79
N GLY A 212 -0.39 -12.45 8.77
CA GLY A 212 0.40 -12.82 9.94
C GLY A 212 0.26 -14.32 10.27
N VAL A 213 1.19 -14.81 11.08
CA VAL A 213 1.29 -16.22 11.47
C VAL A 213 0.06 -16.63 12.30
N GLY A 214 -0.63 -17.70 11.89
CA GLY A 214 -1.72 -18.33 12.63
C GLY A 214 -3.01 -17.51 12.76
N LEU A 215 -3.08 -16.32 12.16
CA LEU A 215 -4.22 -15.42 12.30
C LEU A 215 -5.34 -15.79 11.31
N PRO A 216 -6.62 -15.69 11.71
CA PRO A 216 -7.72 -15.91 10.78
C PRO A 216 -7.79 -14.77 9.77
N VAL A 217 -8.05 -15.13 8.49
CA VAL A 217 -8.44 -14.14 7.49
C VAL A 217 -9.76 -13.54 7.92
N LYS A 218 -9.80 -12.22 8.11
CA LYS A 218 -11.04 -11.50 8.35
C LYS A 218 -11.92 -11.67 7.12
N GLU A 219 -12.95 -12.50 7.22
CA GLU A 219 -14.02 -12.49 6.25
C GLU A 219 -14.63 -11.09 6.29
N LEU A 220 -14.47 -10.33 5.20
CA LEU A 220 -15.20 -9.09 5.04
C LEU A 220 -16.66 -9.51 5.07
N ALA A 221 -17.35 -9.23 6.17
CA ALA A 221 -18.75 -9.53 6.31
C ALA A 221 -19.47 -8.94 5.09
N GLU A 222 -19.88 -9.81 4.17
CA GLU A 222 -20.68 -9.41 3.03
C GLU A 222 -21.97 -8.84 3.63
N LYS A 223 -22.07 -7.50 3.70
CA LYS A 223 -23.32 -6.83 4.02
C LYS A 223 -24.29 -7.16 2.90
N ARG A 224 -24.98 -8.28 3.02
CA ARG A 224 -26.16 -8.57 2.23
C ARG A 224 -27.21 -7.53 2.62
N VAL A 225 -27.27 -6.44 1.86
CA VAL A 225 -28.33 -5.45 2.01
C VAL A 225 -29.58 -6.08 1.41
N LYS A 226 -30.53 -6.48 2.26
CA LYS A 226 -31.87 -6.87 1.83
C LYS A 226 -32.62 -5.60 1.44
N ILE A 227 -32.45 -5.15 0.21
CA ILE A 227 -33.29 -4.10 -0.37
C ILE A 227 -34.62 -4.75 -0.75
N ASN A 228 -35.75 -4.09 -0.45
CA ASN A 228 -37.04 -4.55 -0.94
C ASN A 228 -37.09 -4.36 -2.46
N ILE A 229 -37.26 -5.44 -3.21
CA ILE A 229 -37.24 -5.45 -4.67
C ILE A 229 -38.44 -4.67 -5.21
N ASP A 230 -39.62 -4.85 -4.61
CA ASP A 230 -40.86 -4.20 -5.06
C ASP A 230 -40.75 -2.66 -4.96
N SER A 231 -40.21 -2.17 -3.83
CA SER A 231 -39.97 -0.73 -3.63
C SER A 231 -38.87 -0.17 -4.54
N LEU A 232 -37.93 -1.03 -4.98
CA LEU A 232 -36.88 -0.65 -5.92
C LEU A 232 -37.43 -0.54 -7.34
N GLU A 233 -38.19 -1.54 -7.79
CA GLU A 233 -38.84 -1.56 -9.10
C GLU A 233 -39.78 -0.37 -9.26
N HIS A 234 -40.63 -0.11 -8.26
CA HIS A 234 -41.52 1.06 -8.25
C HIS A 234 -40.77 2.39 -8.42
N PHE A 235 -39.61 2.54 -7.77
CA PHE A 235 -38.79 3.74 -7.93
C PHE A 235 -38.13 3.82 -9.31
N ILE A 236 -37.68 2.69 -9.87
CA ILE A 236 -37.11 2.64 -11.22
C ILE A 236 -38.19 3.01 -12.24
N ASP A 237 -39.41 2.48 -12.11
CA ASP A 237 -40.54 2.80 -12.98
C ASP A 237 -40.90 4.29 -12.91
N PHE A 238 -40.94 4.85 -11.69
CA PHE A 238 -41.15 6.28 -11.51
C PHE A 238 -40.07 7.13 -12.20
N VAL A 239 -38.80 6.80 -12.04
CA VAL A 239 -37.68 7.56 -12.64
C VAL A 239 -37.58 7.35 -14.14
N THR A 240 -38.07 6.22 -14.66
CA THR A 240 -38.10 5.89 -16.09
C THR A 240 -39.37 6.37 -16.81
N SER A 241 -40.38 6.81 -16.06
CA SER A 241 -41.62 7.37 -16.57
C SER A 241 -41.40 8.54 -17.53
N SER A 242 -42.23 8.62 -18.57
CA SER A 242 -42.25 9.72 -19.55
C SER A 242 -42.53 11.10 -18.94
N HIS A 243 -43.02 11.15 -17.70
CA HIS A 243 -43.25 12.40 -16.97
C HIS A 243 -41.95 12.96 -16.37
N VAL A 244 -41.01 12.08 -16.04
CA VAL A 244 -39.71 12.40 -15.42
C VAL A 244 -38.62 12.49 -16.49
N ILE A 245 -38.66 11.62 -17.49
CA ILE A 245 -37.70 11.58 -18.58
C ILE A 245 -38.21 12.36 -19.80
N LYS A 246 -37.30 13.07 -20.45
CA LYS A 246 -37.48 13.58 -21.81
C LYS A 246 -36.45 12.92 -22.71
N ASP A 247 -36.93 12.23 -23.73
CA ASP A 247 -36.10 11.72 -24.80
C ASP A 247 -35.68 12.88 -25.70
N LEU A 248 -34.38 13.12 -25.82
CA LEU A 248 -33.85 14.03 -26.82
C LEU A 248 -33.23 13.21 -27.96
N PRO A 249 -33.37 13.66 -29.22
CA PRO A 249 -32.76 12.98 -30.37
C PRO A 249 -31.23 13.12 -30.43
N TYR A 250 -30.60 13.83 -29.49
CA TYR A 250 -29.17 14.14 -29.54
C TYR A 250 -28.35 13.34 -28.52
N GLY A 251 -27.55 12.41 -29.03
CA GLY A 251 -26.57 11.61 -28.29
C GLY A 251 -27.04 10.18 -28.02
N GLN A 252 -26.11 9.24 -28.14
CA GLN A 252 -26.32 7.81 -27.90
C GLN A 252 -25.18 7.28 -27.00
N LYS A 253 -25.51 6.33 -26.12
CA LYS A 253 -24.58 5.54 -25.32
C LYS A 253 -24.52 4.12 -25.86
N THR A 254 -23.33 3.57 -25.94
CA THR A 254 -23.12 2.15 -26.28
C THR A 254 -22.93 1.35 -25.01
N LEU A 255 -23.76 0.33 -24.81
CA LEU A 255 -23.60 -0.66 -23.75
C LEU A 255 -23.00 -1.92 -24.36
N LYS A 256 -21.91 -2.41 -23.75
CA LYS A 256 -21.36 -3.73 -24.09
C LYS A 256 -21.89 -4.73 -23.08
N LEU A 257 -22.64 -5.71 -23.55
CA LEU A 257 -23.14 -6.82 -22.75
C LEU A 257 -22.01 -7.83 -22.51
N GLU A 258 -22.13 -8.65 -21.46
CA GLU A 258 -21.17 -9.74 -21.17
C GLU A 258 -21.12 -10.79 -22.30
N THR A 259 -22.17 -10.86 -23.11
CA THR A 259 -22.28 -11.68 -24.32
C THR A 259 -21.43 -11.15 -25.49
N GLY A 260 -20.85 -9.95 -25.37
CA GLY A 260 -20.09 -9.27 -26.43
C GLY A 260 -20.94 -8.42 -27.38
N GLU A 261 -22.26 -8.43 -27.22
CA GLU A 261 -23.18 -7.61 -28.02
C GLU A 261 -23.11 -6.13 -27.60
N VAL A 262 -23.21 -5.23 -28.59
CA VAL A 262 -23.17 -3.78 -28.37
C VAL A 262 -24.55 -3.18 -28.64
N VAL A 263 -25.22 -2.71 -27.60
CA VAL A 263 -26.55 -2.08 -27.67
C VAL A 263 -26.39 -0.55 -27.64
N THR A 264 -27.01 0.15 -28.59
CA THR A 264 -27.04 1.62 -28.61
C THR A 264 -28.33 2.12 -27.98
N ILE A 265 -28.22 2.95 -26.94
CA ILE A 265 -29.35 3.54 -26.21
C ILE A 265 -29.28 5.06 -26.34
N PRO A 266 -30.39 5.76 -26.62
CA PRO A 266 -30.40 7.22 -26.65
C PRO A 266 -30.04 7.83 -25.29
N ASN A 267 -29.45 9.02 -25.31
CA ASN A 267 -29.21 9.77 -24.08
C ASN A 267 -30.53 10.28 -23.49
N VAL A 268 -30.77 9.84 -22.27
CA VAL A 268 -31.94 10.22 -21.47
C VAL A 268 -31.64 11.48 -20.67
N ILE A 269 -32.56 12.45 -20.71
CA ILE A 269 -32.51 13.66 -19.89
C ILE A 269 -33.63 13.65 -18.86
N ARG A 270 -33.31 13.92 -17.60
CA ARG A 270 -34.31 14.13 -16.55
C ARG A 270 -34.83 15.56 -16.57
N SER A 271 -36.14 15.72 -16.44
CA SER A 271 -36.79 17.03 -16.37
C SER A 271 -36.57 17.74 -15.02
N LEU A 272 -36.34 16.96 -13.96
CA LEU A 272 -36.21 17.41 -12.57
C LEU A 272 -34.84 17.06 -11.99
N SER A 273 -34.41 17.84 -11.00
CA SER A 273 -33.18 17.54 -10.24
C SER A 273 -33.39 16.32 -9.33
N SER A 274 -32.30 15.64 -8.98
CA SER A 274 -32.34 14.44 -8.13
C SER A 274 -33.03 14.66 -6.78
N SER A 275 -32.89 15.86 -6.19
CA SER A 275 -33.58 16.21 -4.94
C SER A 275 -35.09 16.39 -5.13
N ALA A 276 -35.50 17.08 -6.20
CA ALA A 276 -36.91 17.28 -6.53
C ALA A 276 -37.62 15.96 -6.84
N LEU A 277 -36.95 15.06 -7.58
CA LEU A 277 -37.48 13.73 -7.90
C LEU A 277 -37.75 12.89 -6.66
N ILE A 278 -36.81 12.88 -5.71
CA ILE A 278 -36.98 12.13 -4.47
C ILE A 278 -38.14 12.69 -3.65
N ASN A 279 -38.30 14.02 -3.60
CA ASN A 279 -39.42 14.63 -2.88
C ASN A 279 -40.77 14.31 -3.55
N GLN A 280 -40.85 14.36 -4.88
CA GLN A 280 -42.07 14.00 -5.61
C GLN A 280 -42.38 12.51 -5.47
N TYR A 281 -41.37 11.65 -5.44
CA TYR A 281 -41.54 10.23 -5.19
C TYR A 281 -42.11 9.95 -3.80
N TYR A 282 -41.66 10.68 -2.77
CA TYR A 282 -42.23 10.54 -1.43
C TYR A 282 -43.71 10.95 -1.40
N GLN A 283 -44.08 12.03 -2.09
CA GLN A 283 -45.49 12.44 -2.20
C GLN A 283 -46.34 11.38 -2.89
N LEU A 284 -45.85 10.80 -3.99
CA LEU A 284 -46.54 9.70 -4.68
C LEU A 284 -46.69 8.46 -3.78
N CYS A 285 -45.65 8.11 -3.00
CA CYS A 285 -45.72 6.99 -2.06
C CYS A 285 -46.73 7.22 -0.93
N GLU A 286 -46.92 8.48 -0.50
CA GLU A 286 -47.96 8.85 0.46
C GLU A 286 -49.37 8.69 -0.14
N GLU A 287 -49.56 9.00 -1.42
CA GLU A 287 -50.84 8.81 -2.13
C GLU A 287 -51.16 7.31 -2.35
N ASP A 288 -50.16 6.53 -2.78
CA ASP A 288 -50.33 5.10 -3.12
C ASP A 288 -50.22 4.16 -1.91
N ASN A 289 -49.98 4.69 -0.70
CA ASN A 289 -49.75 3.93 0.53
C ASN A 289 -48.60 2.90 0.44
N ILE A 290 -47.55 3.22 -0.32
CA ILE A 290 -46.37 2.36 -0.52
C ILE A 290 -45.27 2.80 0.45
N SER A 291 -44.59 1.84 1.09
CA SER A 291 -43.41 2.15 1.92
C SER A 291 -42.20 2.47 1.04
N PRO A 292 -41.68 3.71 1.05
CA PRO A 292 -40.56 4.10 0.20
C PRO A 292 -39.21 3.63 0.76
N LEU A 293 -38.20 3.57 -0.11
CA LEU A 293 -36.82 3.33 0.30
C LEU A 293 -36.21 4.55 1.03
N GLY A 294 -35.16 4.30 1.81
CA GLY A 294 -34.42 5.36 2.49
C GLY A 294 -33.77 6.34 1.51
N LYS A 295 -33.77 7.63 1.87
CA LYS A 295 -33.30 8.73 1.01
C LYS A 295 -31.90 8.51 0.42
N SER A 296 -30.97 7.99 1.23
CA SER A 296 -29.60 7.64 0.80
C SER A 296 -29.56 6.56 -0.28
N THR A 297 -30.47 5.58 -0.20
CA THR A 297 -30.59 4.49 -1.19
C THR A 297 -31.15 5.03 -2.50
N LEU A 298 -32.16 5.90 -2.44
CA LEU A 298 -32.72 6.56 -3.63
C LEU A 298 -31.67 7.42 -4.35
N TYR A 299 -30.87 8.21 -3.62
CA TYR A 299 -29.75 8.95 -4.21
C TYR A 299 -28.72 8.03 -4.87
N ARG A 300 -28.39 6.89 -4.24
CA ARG A 300 -27.46 5.93 -4.82
C ARG A 300 -27.99 5.34 -6.13
N ILE A 301 -29.28 4.99 -6.18
CA ILE A 301 -29.93 4.52 -7.42
C ILE A 301 -29.86 5.58 -8.51
N LEU A 302 -30.12 6.86 -8.19
CA LEU A 302 -30.02 7.95 -9.16
C LEU A 302 -28.60 8.19 -9.69
N THR A 303 -27.58 7.89 -8.88
CA THR A 303 -26.16 7.95 -9.28
C THR A 303 -25.80 6.83 -10.25
N GLU A 304 -26.24 5.59 -9.98
CA GLU A 304 -26.03 4.44 -10.89
C GLU A 304 -26.80 4.64 -12.21
N CYS A 305 -28.05 5.11 -12.12
CA CYS A 305 -28.86 5.49 -13.28
C CYS A 305 -28.49 6.91 -13.73
N ALA A 306 -27.26 7.15 -14.17
CA ALA A 306 -26.81 8.48 -14.56
C ALA A 306 -27.54 9.00 -15.83
N ALA A 307 -28.47 9.93 -15.62
CA ALA A 307 -29.10 10.70 -16.68
C ALA A 307 -28.40 12.06 -16.86
N SER A 308 -28.41 12.58 -18.08
CA SER A 308 -27.96 13.95 -18.31
C SER A 308 -28.95 14.90 -17.64
N VAL A 309 -28.43 15.85 -16.86
CA VAL A 309 -29.23 16.98 -16.39
C VAL A 309 -29.14 18.05 -17.46
N ARG A 310 -30.29 18.58 -17.88
CA ARG A 310 -30.31 19.72 -18.80
C ARG A 310 -29.75 20.94 -18.07
N THR A 311 -28.48 21.26 -18.31
CA THR A 311 -28.07 22.66 -18.35
C THR A 311 -28.78 23.25 -19.56
N SER A 312 -29.52 24.35 -19.40
CA SER A 312 -30.31 24.98 -20.45
C SER A 312 -29.55 25.13 -21.78
N VAL A 313 -29.68 24.16 -22.69
CA VAL A 313 -29.23 24.28 -24.08
C VAL A 313 -30.39 24.87 -24.87
N GLU A 314 -30.31 26.18 -25.10
CA GLU A 314 -30.62 26.88 -26.36
C GLU A 314 -31.76 26.30 -27.22
N GLY A 315 -32.95 26.14 -26.64
CA GLY A 315 -34.09 25.58 -27.38
C GLY A 315 -35.44 26.18 -27.03
N LEU A 316 -35.48 27.12 -26.08
CA LEU A 316 -36.65 27.96 -25.81
C LEU A 316 -36.54 29.33 -26.49
N ASP A 317 -35.39 29.61 -27.10
CA ASP A 317 -34.99 30.94 -27.58
C ASP A 317 -35.15 31.10 -29.09
N ASN A 318 -35.95 30.27 -29.78
CA ASN A 318 -36.16 30.44 -31.22
C ASN A 318 -36.65 31.86 -31.56
N TYR A 319 -37.52 32.44 -30.73
CA TYR A 319 -37.99 33.82 -30.90
C TYR A 319 -36.91 34.87 -30.61
N VAL A 320 -36.06 34.66 -29.61
CA VAL A 320 -34.96 35.58 -29.26
C VAL A 320 -33.82 35.48 -30.27
N MET A 321 -33.51 34.28 -30.75
CA MET A 321 -32.56 34.00 -31.81
C MET A 321 -33.02 34.57 -33.15
N GLU A 322 -34.29 34.41 -33.50
CA GLU A 322 -34.86 34.99 -34.71
C GLU A 322 -34.94 36.51 -34.63
N GLY A 323 -35.28 37.06 -33.46
CA GLY A 323 -35.16 38.49 -33.18
C GLY A 323 -33.73 39.01 -33.34
N SER A 324 -32.75 38.35 -32.71
CA SER A 324 -31.33 38.70 -32.81
C SER A 324 -30.82 38.63 -34.25
N ARG A 325 -31.22 37.60 -35.01
CA ARG A 325 -30.89 37.47 -36.43
C ARG A 325 -31.49 38.60 -37.27
N ALA A 326 -32.73 39.02 -37.00
CA ALA A 326 -33.36 40.14 -37.68
C ALA A 326 -32.62 41.47 -37.40
N PHE A 327 -32.18 41.71 -36.16
CA PHE A 327 -31.39 42.89 -35.81
C PHE A 327 -30.01 42.91 -36.47
N GLN A 328 -29.33 41.77 -36.55
CA GLN A 328 -28.05 41.66 -37.28
C GLN A 328 -28.20 41.97 -38.77
N ILE A 329 -29.29 41.52 -39.39
CA ILE A 329 -29.61 41.83 -40.79
C ILE A 329 -29.83 43.34 -40.96
N LEU A 330 -30.60 43.97 -40.07
CA LEU A 330 -30.86 45.41 -40.11
C LEU A 330 -29.57 46.23 -39.93
N GLU A 331 -28.70 45.80 -39.00
CA GLU A 331 -27.38 46.39 -38.79
C GLU A 331 -26.50 46.28 -40.04
N GLY A 332 -26.53 45.13 -40.72
CA GLY A 332 -25.86 44.92 -42.01
C GLY A 332 -26.35 45.89 -43.09
N PHE A 333 -27.66 46.10 -43.21
CA PHE A 333 -28.23 47.07 -44.13
C PHE A 333 -27.80 48.51 -43.81
N PHE A 334 -27.80 48.89 -42.53
CA PHE A 334 -27.38 50.22 -42.10
C PHE A 334 -25.91 50.49 -42.46
N ARG A 335 -25.01 49.55 -42.13
CA ARG A 335 -23.59 49.63 -42.49
C ARG A 335 -23.36 49.69 -44.00
N HIS A 336 -24.23 49.05 -44.80
CA HIS A 336 -24.14 49.11 -46.28
C HIS A 336 -24.59 50.47 -46.82
N LEU A 337 -25.65 51.05 -46.25
CA LEU A 337 -26.11 52.38 -46.62
C LEU A 337 -25.12 53.47 -46.21
N GLU A 338 -24.51 53.37 -45.03
CA GLU A 338 -23.42 54.25 -44.61
C GLU A 338 -22.24 54.18 -45.57
N ARG A 339 -21.79 52.98 -45.92
CA ARG A 339 -20.73 52.79 -46.92
C ARG A 339 -21.09 53.40 -48.27
N ARG A 340 -22.33 53.26 -48.73
CA ARG A 340 -22.79 53.91 -49.98
C ARG A 340 -22.87 55.43 -49.87
N ARG A 341 -23.30 55.99 -48.74
CA ARG A 341 -23.30 57.44 -48.50
C ARG A 341 -21.89 58.01 -48.49
N ILE A 342 -20.97 57.35 -47.79
CA ILE A 342 -19.55 57.74 -47.74
C ILE A 342 -18.94 57.65 -49.14
N LYS A 343 -19.20 56.56 -49.88
CA LYS A 343 -18.71 56.39 -51.25
C LYS A 343 -19.23 57.49 -52.18
N LYS A 344 -20.54 57.79 -52.14
CA LYS A 344 -21.13 58.91 -52.91
C LYS A 344 -20.56 60.29 -52.51
N ALA A 345 -20.22 60.50 -51.24
CA ALA A 345 -19.59 61.74 -50.78
C ALA A 345 -18.15 61.86 -51.28
N ILE A 346 -17.39 60.77 -51.27
CA ILE A 346 -16.03 60.71 -51.82
C ILE A 346 -16.03 60.93 -53.34
N ASP A 347 -16.97 60.32 -54.06
CA ASP A 347 -17.08 60.49 -55.51
C ASP A 347 -17.41 61.95 -55.87
N ARG A 348 -18.27 62.63 -55.09
CA ARG A 348 -18.54 64.07 -55.24
C ARG A 348 -17.34 64.98 -54.93
N ILE A 349 -16.46 64.60 -54.00
CA ILE A 349 -15.23 65.34 -53.71
C ILE A 349 -14.23 65.18 -54.86
N LYS A 350 -14.17 64.01 -55.49
CA LYS A 350 -13.30 63.75 -56.65
C LYS A 350 -13.77 64.43 -57.94
N GLU A 351 -15.06 64.74 -58.07
CA GLU A 351 -15.62 65.48 -59.21
C GLU A 351 -15.41 67.00 -59.11
N ILE A 352 -14.76 67.52 -58.06
CA ILE A 352 -14.35 68.92 -58.00
C ILE A 352 -13.08 69.07 -58.87
N PRO A 353 -13.13 69.73 -60.04
CA PRO A 353 -11.96 69.86 -60.90
C PRO A 353 -10.88 70.71 -60.21
N GLU A 354 -9.61 70.29 -60.34
CA GLU A 354 -8.38 70.96 -59.89
C GLU A 354 -8.12 72.30 -60.61
N SER A 355 -9.09 73.22 -60.57
CA SER A 355 -8.97 74.58 -61.09
C SER A 355 -9.26 75.65 -60.03
N ARG A 356 -9.35 75.25 -58.75
CA ARG A 356 -9.30 76.14 -57.59
C ARG A 356 -8.58 75.45 -56.42
N LEU A 357 -7.27 75.32 -56.55
CA LEU A 357 -6.34 75.40 -55.42
C LEU A 357 -5.40 76.56 -55.68
#